data_AF-A0A923YC94-F1
#
_entry.id   AF-A0A923YC94-F1
#
_cell.length_a   1.000
_cell.length_b   1.000
_cell.length_c   1.000
_cell.angle_alpha   90.00
_cell.angle_beta   90.00
_cell.angle_gamma   90.00
#
_symmetry.space_group_name_H-M   'P 1'
#
loop_
_entity.id
_entity.type
_entity.pdbx_description
1 polymer ?
#
loop_
_entity_poly.entity_id
_entity_poly.type
_entity_poly.pdbx_seq_one_letter_code
_entity_poly.pdbx_strand_id
1 'polypeptide(L)'
;MQTPPKRSLLAWLAQHLSAAARHALQWRLLLLWLLALALPLVLASLPLWIALAGVLDHAVLGKHLVEGFELPVFVEAMRMLPERGYSPTSGLGAVIVFVLLLPWLTGIVFTAARTSAPQGFAALLKGGLTEYSRMARLWLWALVPLGLAAGAGSGLLHLAKEQALTMTLEADADHLTQATIAVSALLFLLAHASIDAARAQLVLEPRRRSVVLAWWRATRELVRRPSRILLYLLATAAGLLLAALLVWLRIQVLPVTTLGFVAALLLGQALVLALAWMRCTRLFALVAAARG
;
A
#
# COMPACT_ATOMS: atom_id res chain seq x y z
N MET A 1 -6.10 31.76 -35.61
CA MET A 1 -5.94 31.17 -34.26
C MET A 1 -6.92 30.01 -34.13
N GLN A 2 -6.46 28.78 -34.33
CA GLN A 2 -7.30 27.60 -34.10
C GLN A 2 -7.40 27.38 -32.59
N THR A 3 -8.61 27.47 -32.04
CA THR A 3 -8.88 27.07 -30.66
C THR A 3 -8.60 25.57 -30.54
N PRO A 4 -7.77 25.12 -29.57
CA PRO A 4 -7.51 23.70 -29.41
C PRO A 4 -8.83 22.97 -29.13
N PRO A 5 -9.05 21.77 -29.68
CA PRO A 5 -10.28 21.02 -29.44
C PRO A 5 -10.42 20.76 -27.94
N LYS A 6 -11.61 21.03 -27.40
CA LYS A 6 -12.01 20.63 -26.03
C LYS A 6 -11.88 19.10 -25.94
N ARG A 7 -10.71 18.61 -25.51
CA ARG A 7 -10.53 17.19 -25.19
C ARG A 7 -11.54 16.85 -24.09
N SER A 8 -12.31 15.79 -24.29
CA SER A 8 -13.24 15.30 -23.28
C SER A 8 -12.45 14.94 -22.01
N LEU A 9 -13.06 15.17 -20.84
CA LEU A 9 -12.46 14.82 -19.54
C LEU A 9 -11.98 13.36 -19.52
N LEU A 10 -12.74 12.46 -20.13
CA LEU A 10 -12.40 11.03 -20.25
C LEU A 10 -11.12 10.80 -21.05
N ALA A 11 -10.95 11.46 -22.21
CA ALA A 11 -9.74 11.36 -23.00
C ALA A 11 -8.52 11.90 -22.24
N TRP A 12 -8.69 13.00 -21.51
CA TRP A 12 -7.65 13.56 -20.65
C TRP A 12 -7.24 12.58 -19.54
N LEU A 13 -8.21 11.98 -18.83
CA LEU A 13 -7.95 11.00 -17.78
C LEU A 13 -7.23 9.75 -18.32
N ALA A 14 -7.72 9.17 -19.41
CA ALA A 14 -7.15 7.98 -20.01
C ALA A 14 -5.71 8.21 -20.48
N GLN A 15 -5.42 9.36 -21.08
CA GLN A 15 -4.07 9.71 -21.51
C GLN A 15 -3.09 9.83 -20.34
N HIS A 16 -3.47 10.55 -19.27
CA HIS A 16 -2.60 10.73 -18.11
C HIS A 16 -2.40 9.43 -17.33
N LEU A 17 -3.46 8.65 -17.17
CA LEU A 17 -3.41 7.37 -16.48
C LEU A 17 -2.54 6.36 -17.23
N SER A 18 -2.73 6.20 -18.54
CA SER A 18 -1.95 5.26 -19.35
C SER A 18 -0.48 5.64 -19.46
N ALA A 19 -0.16 6.94 -19.54
CA ALA A 19 1.22 7.42 -19.50
C ALA A 19 1.87 7.12 -18.13
N ALA A 20 1.20 7.49 -17.04
CA ALA A 20 1.68 7.25 -15.69
C ALA A 20 1.87 5.76 -15.37
N ALA A 21 0.90 4.93 -15.77
CA ALA A 21 0.92 3.47 -15.65
C ALA A 21 2.14 2.85 -16.33
N ARG A 22 2.45 3.28 -17.57
CA ARG A 22 3.63 2.81 -18.31
C ARG A 22 4.93 3.28 -17.66
N HIS A 23 4.99 4.54 -17.22
CA HIS A 23 6.16 5.03 -16.50
C HIS A 23 6.39 4.31 -15.16
N ALA A 24 5.33 3.83 -14.50
CA ALA A 24 5.40 3.04 -13.27
C ALA A 24 5.89 1.59 -13.49
N LEU A 25 5.87 1.07 -14.72
CA LEU A 25 6.37 -0.27 -15.08
C LEU A 25 7.89 -0.33 -15.26
N GLN A 26 8.64 0.63 -14.70
CA GLN A 26 10.09 0.57 -14.68
C GLN A 26 10.53 -0.64 -13.84
N TRP A 27 10.99 -1.71 -14.50
CA TRP A 27 11.36 -2.96 -13.83
C TRP A 27 12.41 -2.77 -12.72
N ARG A 28 13.36 -1.83 -12.89
CA ARG A 28 14.38 -1.51 -11.87
C ARG A 28 13.76 -0.92 -10.61
N LEU A 29 12.76 -0.05 -10.76
CA LEU A 29 12.00 0.55 -9.67
C LEU A 29 11.21 -0.54 -8.93
N LEU A 30 10.50 -1.38 -9.69
CA LEU A 30 9.71 -2.48 -9.15
C LEU A 30 10.58 -3.53 -8.44
N LEU A 31 11.75 -3.85 -8.98
CA LEU A 31 12.71 -4.76 -8.36
C LEU A 31 13.25 -4.20 -7.05
N LEU A 32 13.63 -2.92 -7.01
CA LEU A 32 14.07 -2.28 -5.75
C LEU A 32 12.96 -2.30 -4.70
N TRP A 33 11.72 -2.05 -5.11
CA TRP A 33 10.56 -2.14 -4.22
C TRP A 33 10.35 -3.55 -3.67
N LEU A 34 10.45 -4.55 -4.54
CA LEU A 34 10.34 -5.96 -4.20
C LEU A 34 11.40 -6.38 -3.18
N LEU A 35 12.67 -6.08 -3.47
CA LEU A 35 13.80 -6.44 -2.60
C LEU A 35 13.70 -5.74 -1.24
N ALA A 36 13.31 -4.46 -1.23
CA ALA A 36 13.14 -3.71 0.00
C ALA A 36 12.02 -4.28 0.88
N LEU A 37 10.90 -4.71 0.30
CA LEU A 37 9.80 -5.32 1.07
C LEU A 37 10.03 -6.80 1.40
N ALA A 38 10.87 -7.50 0.62
CA ALA A 38 11.29 -8.85 0.95
C ALA A 38 12.16 -8.89 2.21
N LEU A 39 12.98 -7.87 2.46
CA LEU A 39 13.84 -7.81 3.64
C LEU A 39 13.08 -7.92 4.98
N PRO A 40 12.10 -7.06 5.31
CA PRO A 40 11.34 -7.20 6.55
C PRO A 40 10.50 -8.48 6.56
N LEU A 41 10.04 -8.97 5.41
CA LEU A 41 9.33 -10.25 5.35
C LEU A 41 10.23 -11.43 5.76
N VAL A 42 11.46 -11.47 5.25
CA VAL A 42 12.46 -12.48 5.64
C VAL A 42 12.78 -12.36 7.13
N LEU A 43 13.02 -11.14 7.62
CA LEU A 43 13.30 -10.91 9.05
C LEU A 43 12.14 -11.33 9.97
N ALA A 44 10.89 -11.14 9.53
CA ALA A 44 9.71 -11.53 10.31
C ALA A 44 9.46 -13.04 10.27
N SER A 45 9.73 -13.69 9.12
CA SER A 45 9.47 -15.11 8.92
C SER A 45 10.58 -16.01 9.45
N LEU A 46 11.82 -15.52 9.56
CA LEU A 46 12.96 -16.33 9.97
C LEU A 46 12.82 -16.92 11.40
N PRO A 47 12.43 -16.16 12.45
CA PRO A 47 12.26 -16.74 13.79
C PRO A 47 11.16 -17.79 13.83
N LEU A 48 10.07 -17.54 13.10
CA LEU A 48 8.96 -18.49 12.96
C LEU A 48 9.43 -19.76 12.26
N TRP A 49 10.19 -19.64 11.18
CA TRP A 49 10.75 -20.78 10.46
C TRP A 49 11.68 -21.62 11.33
N ILE A 50 12.60 -21.00 12.06
CA ILE A 50 13.54 -21.70 12.95
C ILE A 50 12.78 -22.44 14.06
N ALA A 51 11.77 -21.80 14.68
CA ALA A 51 10.97 -22.43 15.71
C ALA A 51 10.16 -23.61 15.16
N LEU A 52 9.52 -23.45 13.99
CA LEU A 52 8.78 -24.51 13.33
C LEU A 52 9.69 -25.67 12.90
N ALA A 53 10.85 -25.41 12.34
CA ALA A 53 11.84 -26.44 11.99
C ALA A 53 12.26 -27.22 13.26
N GLY A 54 12.49 -26.52 14.37
CA GLY A 54 12.80 -27.17 15.65
C GLY A 54 11.71 -28.10 16.17
N VAL A 55 10.43 -27.79 15.92
CA VAL A 55 9.28 -28.63 16.29
C VAL A 55 9.08 -29.78 15.29
N LEU A 56 9.15 -29.50 13.99
CA LEU A 56 8.74 -30.42 12.93
C LEU A 56 9.85 -31.38 12.49
N ASP A 57 11.10 -30.95 12.46
CA ASP A 57 12.21 -31.78 11.94
C ASP A 57 12.51 -33.00 12.83
N HIS A 58 12.07 -32.97 14.09
CA HIS A 58 12.35 -33.99 15.09
C HIS A 58 11.11 -34.77 15.54
N ALA A 59 9.92 -34.34 15.12
CA ALA A 59 8.67 -34.95 15.57
C ALA A 59 8.11 -35.92 14.53
N VAL A 60 7.68 -37.10 14.99
CA VAL A 60 6.86 -38.04 14.21
C VAL A 60 5.60 -37.34 13.64
N LEU A 61 5.13 -36.29 14.33
CA LEU A 61 4.06 -35.37 13.89
C LEU A 61 4.27 -34.79 12.48
N GLY A 62 5.52 -34.57 12.04
CA GLY A 62 5.81 -34.03 10.71
C GLY A 62 5.29 -34.94 9.58
N LYS A 63 5.27 -36.26 9.79
CA LYS A 63 4.70 -37.22 8.83
C LYS A 63 3.17 -37.14 8.78
N HIS A 64 2.52 -37.01 9.95
CA HIS A 64 1.06 -36.90 10.01
C HIS A 64 0.53 -35.60 9.38
N LEU A 65 1.24 -34.47 9.53
CA LEU A 65 0.90 -33.21 8.85
C LEU A 65 0.98 -33.29 7.32
N VAL A 66 1.81 -34.19 6.79
CA VAL A 66 1.94 -34.44 5.34
C VAL A 66 0.86 -35.41 4.85
N GLU A 67 0.44 -36.36 5.68
CA GLU A 67 -0.61 -37.35 5.38
C GLU A 67 -2.02 -36.76 5.51
N GLY A 68 -2.23 -35.75 6.37
CA GLY A 68 -3.49 -35.04 6.51
C GLY A 68 -3.37 -33.83 7.44
N PHE A 69 -3.93 -32.68 7.05
CA PHE A 69 -3.99 -31.53 7.95
C PHE A 69 -5.00 -31.77 9.07
N GLU A 70 -4.51 -32.10 10.26
CA GLU A 70 -5.34 -32.21 11.46
C GLU A 70 -5.21 -30.95 12.32
N LEU A 71 -6.32 -30.23 12.50
CA LEU A 71 -6.36 -29.00 13.30
C LEU A 71 -5.82 -29.19 14.73
N PRO A 72 -6.10 -30.29 15.46
CA PRO A 72 -5.53 -30.52 16.79
C PRO A 72 -4.01 -30.60 16.79
N VAL A 73 -3.42 -31.32 15.82
CA VAL A 73 -1.97 -31.46 15.66
C VAL A 73 -1.31 -30.11 15.37
N PHE A 74 -1.94 -29.28 14.54
CA PHE A 74 -1.48 -27.92 14.28
C PHE A 74 -1.55 -27.03 15.52
N VAL A 75 -2.64 -27.07 16.27
CA VAL A 75 -2.79 -26.29 17.52
C VAL A 75 -1.75 -26.69 18.55
N GLU A 76 -1.44 -27.98 18.67
CA GLU A 76 -0.40 -28.45 19.58
C GLU A 76 0.99 -27.99 19.13
N ALA A 77 1.31 -28.10 17.84
CA ALA A 77 2.56 -27.55 17.30
C ALA A 77 2.68 -26.04 17.58
N MET A 78 1.57 -25.29 17.45
CA MET A 78 1.50 -23.86 17.78
C MET A 78 1.75 -23.55 19.26
N ARG A 79 1.35 -24.44 20.18
CA ARG A 79 1.59 -24.31 21.62
C ARG A 79 3.05 -24.55 22.01
N MET A 80 3.80 -25.33 21.21
CA MET A 80 5.21 -25.62 21.46
C MET A 80 6.16 -24.48 21.00
N LEU A 81 5.68 -23.53 20.19
CA LEU A 81 6.52 -22.44 19.66
C LEU A 81 7.19 -21.57 20.74
N PRO A 82 6.50 -21.11 21.80
CA PRO A 82 7.13 -20.34 22.88
C PRO A 82 8.26 -21.08 23.59
N GLU A 83 8.10 -22.39 23.80
CA GLU A 83 9.13 -23.24 24.43
C GLU A 83 10.37 -23.40 23.56
N ARG A 84 10.21 -23.26 22.24
CA ARG A 84 11.31 -23.24 21.25
C ARG A 84 11.84 -21.83 20.95
N GLY A 85 11.51 -20.85 21.80
CA GLY A 85 12.07 -19.50 21.73
C GLY A 85 11.38 -18.54 20.77
N TYR A 86 10.23 -18.91 20.19
CA TYR A 86 9.41 -17.96 19.44
C TYR A 86 8.69 -17.03 20.41
N SER A 87 8.89 -15.72 20.24
CA SER A 87 8.13 -14.69 20.94
C SER A 87 7.37 -13.85 19.93
N PRO A 88 6.12 -13.43 20.19
CA PRO A 88 5.44 -12.43 19.36
C PRO A 88 6.26 -11.15 19.13
N THR A 89 7.17 -10.82 20.05
CA THR A 89 8.08 -9.66 19.93
C THR A 89 9.24 -9.87 18.95
N SER A 90 9.49 -11.10 18.48
CA SER A 90 10.57 -11.38 17.52
C SER A 90 10.36 -10.67 16.18
N GLY A 91 9.12 -10.31 15.85
CA GLY A 91 8.78 -9.53 14.66
C GLY A 91 9.11 -8.02 14.76
N LEU A 92 9.45 -7.49 15.94
CA LEU A 92 9.68 -6.05 16.12
C LEU A 92 10.81 -5.52 15.24
N GLY A 93 11.89 -6.29 15.06
CA GLY A 93 12.99 -5.92 14.17
C GLY A 93 12.54 -5.73 12.72
N ALA A 94 11.67 -6.62 12.23
CA ALA A 94 11.09 -6.51 10.89
C ALA A 94 10.19 -5.28 10.75
N VAL A 95 9.39 -4.96 11.77
CA VAL A 95 8.56 -3.75 11.79
C VAL A 95 9.42 -2.49 11.75
N ILE A 96 10.49 -2.42 12.54
CA ILE A 96 11.42 -1.27 12.55
C ILE A 96 12.05 -1.09 11.17
N VAL A 97 12.57 -2.19 10.58
CA VAL A 97 13.17 -2.15 9.24
C VAL A 97 12.14 -1.71 8.19
N PHE A 98 10.92 -2.25 8.24
CA PHE A 98 9.83 -1.84 7.34
C PHE A 98 9.55 -0.34 7.45
N VAL A 99 9.37 0.18 8.67
CA VAL A 99 9.10 1.60 8.93
C VAL A 99 10.23 2.49 8.41
N LEU A 100 11.49 2.11 8.62
CA LEU A 100 12.65 2.85 8.12
C LEU A 100 12.77 2.80 6.59
N LEU A 101 12.31 1.74 5.94
CA LEU A 101 12.34 1.63 4.48
C LEU A 101 11.25 2.47 3.80
N LEU A 102 10.14 2.79 4.47
CA LEU A 102 9.03 3.53 3.86
C LEU A 102 9.42 4.92 3.32
N PRO A 103 10.12 5.79 4.07
CA PRO A 103 10.62 7.07 3.54
C PRO A 103 11.56 6.90 2.36
N TRP A 104 12.47 5.92 2.44
CA TRP A 104 13.45 5.65 1.39
C TRP A 104 12.79 5.19 0.09
N LEU A 105 11.87 4.22 0.17
CA LEU A 105 11.06 3.76 -0.96
C LEU A 105 10.27 4.89 -1.60
N THR A 106 9.72 5.79 -0.79
CA THR A 106 9.04 6.99 -1.28
C THR A 106 10.02 7.90 -2.04
N GLY A 107 11.24 8.08 -1.53
CA GLY A 107 12.30 8.85 -2.18
C GLY A 107 12.75 8.25 -3.52
N ILE A 108 12.78 6.93 -3.65
CA ILE A 108 13.10 6.26 -4.93
C ILE A 108 12.03 6.61 -5.97
N VAL A 109 10.74 6.42 -5.63
CA VAL A 109 9.63 6.75 -6.54
C VAL A 109 9.63 8.24 -6.86
N PHE A 110 9.92 9.09 -5.87
CA PHE A 110 10.06 10.53 -6.06
C PHE A 110 11.13 10.88 -7.10
N THR A 111 12.27 10.21 -7.03
CA THR A 111 13.39 10.40 -7.96
C THR A 111 12.97 9.97 -9.36
N ALA A 112 12.32 8.82 -9.49
CA ALA A 112 11.77 8.34 -10.76
C ALA A 112 10.70 9.28 -11.34
N ALA A 113 9.88 9.92 -10.50
CA ALA A 113 8.85 10.85 -10.94
C ALA A 113 9.39 12.15 -11.55
N ARG A 114 10.63 12.54 -11.24
CA ARG A 114 11.22 13.80 -11.73
C ARG A 114 11.55 13.72 -13.22
N THR A 115 12.06 12.59 -13.67
CA THR A 115 12.57 12.41 -15.03
C THR A 115 11.64 11.54 -15.87
N SER A 116 11.42 11.93 -17.11
CA SER A 116 10.65 11.10 -18.06
C SER A 116 11.44 9.86 -18.53
N ALA A 117 12.78 9.91 -18.44
CA ALA A 117 13.65 8.81 -18.82
C ALA A 117 13.79 7.77 -17.69
N PRO A 118 13.89 6.46 -18.03
CA PRO A 118 14.10 5.41 -17.05
C PRO A 118 15.48 5.54 -16.40
N GLN A 119 15.53 5.47 -15.07
CA GLN A 119 16.77 5.65 -14.31
C GLN A 119 17.51 4.33 -14.09
N GLY A 120 18.83 4.41 -13.89
CA GLY A 120 19.65 3.29 -13.42
C GLY A 120 19.51 3.05 -11.91
N PHE A 121 19.93 1.88 -11.42
CA PHE A 121 19.89 1.55 -9.99
C PHE A 121 20.62 2.58 -9.12
N ALA A 122 21.83 2.98 -9.50
CA ALA A 122 22.62 3.93 -8.72
C ALA A 122 21.91 5.29 -8.56
N ALA A 123 21.26 5.79 -9.62
CA ALA A 123 20.51 7.04 -9.58
C ALA A 123 19.27 6.93 -8.67
N LEU A 124 18.54 5.81 -8.77
CA LEU A 124 17.39 5.52 -7.92
C LEU A 124 17.77 5.42 -6.44
N LEU A 125 18.82 4.66 -6.11
CA LEU A 125 19.31 4.48 -4.74
C LEU A 125 19.81 5.80 -4.15
N LYS A 126 20.66 6.54 -4.90
CA LYS A 126 21.18 7.85 -4.48
C LYS A 126 20.06 8.87 -4.29
N GLY A 127 19.09 8.90 -5.20
CA GLY A 127 17.93 9.77 -5.11
C GLY A 127 17.04 9.44 -3.91
N GLY A 128 16.81 8.14 -3.66
CA GLY A 128 16.10 7.67 -2.47
C GLY A 128 16.73 8.12 -1.16
N LEU A 129 18.06 8.02 -1.04
CA LEU A 129 18.79 8.49 0.14
C LEU A 129 18.79 10.02 0.26
N THR A 130 18.95 10.74 -0.86
CA THR A 130 18.96 12.21 -0.87
C THR A 130 17.62 12.79 -0.38
N GLU A 131 16.50 12.15 -0.75
CA GLU A 131 15.16 12.60 -0.36
C GLU A 131 14.66 11.97 0.95
N TYR A 132 15.45 11.11 1.60
CA TYR A 132 15.03 10.35 2.78
C TYR A 132 14.49 11.26 3.88
N SER A 133 15.27 12.27 4.30
CA SER A 133 14.90 13.17 5.40
C SER A 133 13.61 13.95 5.11
N ARG A 134 13.42 14.35 3.84
CA ARG A 134 12.23 15.07 3.40
C ARG A 134 11.00 14.17 3.42
N MET A 135 11.13 12.96 2.89
CA MET A 135 10.03 11.98 2.88
C MET A 135 9.71 11.48 4.28
N ALA A 136 10.69 11.37 5.16
CA ALA A 136 10.48 11.02 6.58
C ALA A 136 9.66 12.09 7.30
N ARG A 137 10.00 13.38 7.12
CA ARG A 137 9.18 14.49 7.66
C ARG A 137 7.74 14.46 7.13
N LEU A 138 7.55 14.17 5.83
CA LEU A 138 6.22 14.02 5.27
C LEU A 138 5.48 12.79 5.78
N TRP A 139 6.18 11.69 6.03
CA TRP A 139 5.59 10.48 6.60
C TRP A 139 5.11 10.73 8.03
N LEU A 140 5.91 11.42 8.86
CA LEU A 140 5.50 11.88 10.19
C LEU A 140 4.32 12.83 10.12
N TRP A 141 4.34 13.80 9.19
CA TRP A 141 3.21 14.71 8.99
C TRP A 141 1.96 13.97 8.52
N ALA A 142 2.09 12.92 7.71
CA ALA A 142 0.96 12.14 7.21
C ALA A 142 0.18 11.41 8.32
N LEU A 143 0.80 11.16 9.48
CA LEU A 143 0.11 10.63 10.65
C LEU A 143 -0.99 11.58 11.14
N VAL A 144 -0.82 12.89 10.98
CA VAL A 144 -1.80 13.88 11.45
C VAL A 144 -3.11 13.79 10.67
N PRO A 145 -3.17 14.02 9.34
CA PRO A 145 -4.44 13.97 8.61
C PRO A 145 -5.01 12.55 8.52
N LEU A 146 -4.17 11.51 8.46
CA LEU A 146 -4.67 10.13 8.48
C LEU A 146 -5.24 9.76 9.85
N GLY A 147 -4.58 10.17 10.94
CA GLY A 147 -5.05 9.98 12.30
C GLY A 147 -6.35 10.74 12.57
N LEU A 148 -6.46 11.99 12.09
CA LEU A 148 -7.71 12.76 12.16
C LEU A 148 -8.85 12.08 11.39
N ALA A 149 -8.59 11.59 10.17
CA ALA A 149 -9.61 10.88 9.39
C ALA A 149 -10.03 9.56 10.04
N ALA A 150 -9.07 8.79 10.57
CA ALA A 150 -9.34 7.55 11.28
C ALA A 150 -10.12 7.80 12.58
N GLY A 151 -9.70 8.79 13.38
CA GLY A 151 -10.39 9.16 14.61
C GLY A 151 -11.82 9.65 14.37
N ALA A 152 -12.02 10.49 13.35
CA ALA A 152 -13.35 10.93 12.93
C ALA A 152 -14.22 9.74 12.46
N GLY A 153 -13.67 8.83 11.65
CA GLY A 153 -14.38 7.65 11.20
C GLY A 153 -14.78 6.71 12.35
N SER A 154 -13.87 6.46 13.30
CA SER A 154 -14.16 5.68 14.51
C SER A 154 -15.23 6.34 15.37
N GLY A 155 -15.19 7.67 15.52
CA GLY A 155 -16.21 8.43 16.24
C GLY A 155 -17.59 8.33 15.58
N LEU A 156 -17.66 8.48 14.26
CA LEU A 156 -18.90 8.29 13.50
C LEU A 156 -19.44 6.87 13.66
N LEU A 157 -18.58 5.85 13.57
CA LEU A 157 -19.01 4.45 13.72
C LEU A 157 -19.51 4.14 15.13
N HIS A 158 -18.92 4.75 16.16
CA HIS A 158 -19.39 4.63 17.53
C HIS A 158 -20.79 5.24 17.69
N LEU A 159 -21.00 6.47 17.21
CA LEU A 159 -22.30 7.15 17.24
C LEU A 159 -23.36 6.37 16.43
N ALA A 160 -22.98 5.83 15.27
CA ALA A 160 -23.88 5.03 14.44
C ALA A 160 -24.32 3.75 15.17
N LYS A 161 -23.42 3.10 15.90
CA LYS A 161 -23.74 1.92 16.71
C LYS A 161 -24.66 2.26 17.88
N GLU A 162 -24.43 3.37 18.58
CA GLU A 162 -25.32 3.81 19.65
C GLU A 162 -26.73 4.13 19.12
N GLN A 163 -26.81 4.83 17.99
CA GLN A 163 -28.09 5.13 17.36
C GLN A 163 -28.80 3.85 16.87
N ALA A 164 -28.05 2.89 16.32
CA ALA A 164 -28.59 1.61 15.88
C ALA A 164 -29.30 0.83 17.00
N LEU A 165 -28.85 0.96 18.26
CA LEU A 165 -29.51 0.31 19.41
C LEU A 165 -30.90 0.89 19.72
N THR A 166 -31.20 2.09 19.24
CA THR A 166 -32.51 2.76 19.45
C THR A 166 -33.47 2.58 18.28
N MET A 167 -33.01 1.99 17.18
CA MET A 167 -33.83 1.75 16.00
C MET A 167 -34.66 0.49 16.17
N THR A 168 -35.93 0.56 15.76
CA THR A 168 -36.87 -0.57 15.84
C THR A 168 -36.71 -1.57 14.70
N LEU A 169 -36.12 -1.14 13.58
CA LEU A 169 -35.91 -1.94 12.38
C LEU A 169 -34.42 -2.26 12.21
N GLU A 170 -34.09 -3.55 12.08
CA GLU A 170 -32.71 -4.02 11.86
C GLU A 170 -32.13 -3.49 10.54
N ALA A 171 -32.94 -3.40 9.49
CA ALA A 171 -32.51 -2.89 8.19
C ALA A 171 -32.03 -1.43 8.25
N ASP A 172 -32.66 -0.59 9.08
CA ASP A 172 -32.27 0.83 9.22
C ASP A 172 -30.93 0.96 9.97
N ALA A 173 -30.72 0.12 11.00
CA ALA A 173 -29.46 0.03 11.72
C ALA A 173 -28.31 -0.42 10.79
N ASP A 174 -28.56 -1.38 9.91
CA ASP A 174 -27.60 -1.86 8.92
C ASP A 174 -27.27 -0.77 7.89
N HIS A 175 -28.27 -0.09 7.33
CA HIS A 175 -28.05 0.99 6.38
C HIS A 175 -27.26 2.15 6.99
N LEU A 176 -27.55 2.54 8.24
CA LEU A 176 -26.79 3.56 8.95
C LEU A 176 -25.33 3.15 9.14
N THR A 177 -25.09 1.89 9.54
CA THR A 177 -23.74 1.34 9.74
C THR A 177 -22.97 1.33 8.41
N GLN A 178 -23.58 0.86 7.33
CA GLN A 178 -22.99 0.84 6.00
C GLN A 178 -22.68 2.25 5.48
N ALA A 179 -23.60 3.20 5.64
CA ALA A 179 -23.39 4.59 5.27
C ALA A 179 -22.21 5.20 6.04
N THR A 180 -22.11 4.91 7.33
CA THR A 180 -21.01 5.38 8.18
C THR A 180 -19.66 4.79 7.79
N ILE A 181 -19.61 3.50 7.44
CA ILE A 181 -18.42 2.85 6.90
C ILE A 181 -18.01 3.54 5.58
N ALA A 182 -18.96 3.79 4.68
CA ALA A 182 -18.70 4.43 3.39
C ALA A 182 -18.15 5.87 3.56
N VAL A 183 -18.74 6.66 4.47
CA VAL A 183 -18.26 8.01 4.79
C VAL A 183 -16.87 7.97 5.42
N SER A 184 -16.62 7.04 6.34
CA SER A 184 -15.30 6.87 6.98
C SER A 184 -14.22 6.49 5.97
N ALA A 185 -14.55 5.57 5.06
CA ALA A 185 -13.67 5.17 3.96
C ALA A 185 -13.37 6.35 3.03
N LEU A 186 -14.37 7.16 2.69
CA LEU A 186 -14.20 8.36 1.87
C LEU A 186 -13.29 9.39 2.55
N LEU A 187 -13.49 9.66 3.85
CA LEU A 187 -12.64 10.58 4.62
C LEU A 187 -11.18 10.12 4.62
N PHE A 188 -10.95 8.83 4.88
CA PHE A 188 -9.61 8.24 4.85
C PHE A 188 -8.98 8.34 3.46
N LEU A 189 -9.76 8.07 2.42
CA LEU A 189 -9.32 8.14 1.02
C LEU A 189 -8.92 9.56 0.62
N LEU A 190 -9.70 10.58 1.03
CA LEU A 190 -9.38 11.99 0.79
C LEU A 190 -8.15 12.44 1.57
N ALA A 191 -8.03 12.03 2.83
CA ALA A 191 -6.83 12.29 3.64
C ALA A 191 -5.59 11.68 2.96
N HIS A 192 -5.67 10.43 2.52
CA HIS A 192 -4.59 9.77 1.79
C HIS A 192 -4.28 10.47 0.45
N ALA A 193 -5.30 10.85 -0.32
CA ALA A 193 -5.13 11.57 -1.58
C ALA A 193 -4.43 12.92 -1.37
N SER A 194 -4.72 13.63 -0.27
CA SER A 194 -4.07 14.89 0.07
C SER A 194 -2.56 14.73 0.32
N ILE A 195 -2.15 13.61 0.92
CA ILE A 195 -0.73 13.27 1.16
C ILE A 195 -0.02 12.93 -0.15
N ASP A 196 -0.64 12.15 -1.02
CA ASP A 196 -0.07 11.83 -2.34
C ASP A 196 0.00 13.08 -3.24
N ALA A 197 -0.96 14.00 -3.13
CA ALA A 197 -0.89 15.30 -3.79
C ALA A 197 0.26 16.18 -3.24
N ALA A 198 0.51 16.14 -1.92
CA ALA A 198 1.65 16.82 -1.30
C ALA A 198 2.98 16.27 -1.80
N ARG A 199 3.09 14.94 -1.96
CA ARG A 199 4.26 14.30 -2.59
C ARG A 199 4.46 14.81 -4.01
N ALA A 200 3.40 14.86 -4.81
CA ALA A 200 3.47 15.37 -6.18
C ALA A 200 3.93 16.84 -6.24
N GLN A 201 3.43 17.71 -5.35
CA GLN A 201 3.88 19.11 -5.25
C GLN A 201 5.38 19.21 -4.89
N LEU A 202 5.84 18.41 -3.93
CA LEU A 202 7.25 18.40 -3.57
C LEU A 202 8.13 17.95 -4.76
N VAL A 203 7.66 17.04 -5.62
CA VAL A 203 8.38 16.62 -6.85
C VAL A 203 8.58 17.80 -7.79
N LEU A 204 7.56 18.67 -7.92
CA LEU A 204 7.60 19.84 -8.80
C LEU A 204 8.42 20.99 -8.24
N GLU A 205 8.54 21.10 -6.91
CA GLU A 205 9.23 22.21 -6.25
C GLU A 205 10.37 21.74 -5.31
N PRO A 206 11.52 21.29 -5.85
CA PRO A 206 12.61 20.71 -5.06
C PRO A 206 13.18 21.64 -3.99
N ARG A 207 13.10 22.97 -4.20
CA ARG A 207 13.64 23.98 -3.27
C ARG A 207 12.79 24.17 -2.00
N ARG A 208 11.51 23.75 -1.98
CA ARG A 208 10.66 23.94 -0.80
C ARG A 208 11.09 23.03 0.34
N ARG A 209 11.26 23.58 1.54
CA ARG A 209 11.61 22.79 2.75
C ARG A 209 10.41 22.47 3.63
N SER A 210 9.37 23.31 3.62
CA SER A 210 8.17 23.13 4.46
C SER A 210 7.20 22.13 3.85
N VAL A 211 7.05 21.00 4.54
CA VAL A 211 6.10 19.93 4.19
C VAL A 211 4.66 20.38 4.40
N VAL A 212 4.38 21.08 5.49
CA VAL A 212 3.03 21.55 5.85
C VAL A 212 2.48 22.51 4.80
N LEU A 213 3.30 23.47 4.35
CA LEU A 213 2.90 24.41 3.30
C LEU A 213 2.69 23.72 1.96
N ALA A 214 3.52 22.71 1.62
CA ALA A 214 3.34 21.91 0.41
C ALA A 214 2.03 21.11 0.46
N TRP A 215 1.73 20.50 1.61
CA TRP A 215 0.46 19.79 1.83
C TRP A 215 -0.74 20.73 1.74
N TRP A 216 -0.73 21.87 2.44
CA TRP A 216 -1.84 22.83 2.40
C TRP A 216 -2.16 23.29 0.97
N ARG A 217 -1.12 23.63 0.19
CA ARG A 217 -1.28 24.02 -1.21
C ARG A 217 -1.81 22.87 -2.07
N ALA A 218 -1.27 21.67 -1.89
CA ALA A 218 -1.73 20.49 -2.60
C ALA A 218 -3.21 20.18 -2.33
N THR A 219 -3.63 20.26 -1.06
CA THR A 219 -5.02 20.04 -0.63
C THR A 219 -5.96 21.09 -1.21
N ARG A 220 -5.60 22.38 -1.12
CA ARG A 220 -6.39 23.47 -1.73
C ARG A 220 -6.55 23.28 -3.23
N GLU A 221 -5.50 22.83 -3.90
CA GLU A 221 -5.53 22.58 -5.33
C GLU A 221 -6.36 21.34 -5.69
N LEU A 222 -6.31 20.29 -4.87
CA LEU A 222 -7.12 19.08 -5.05
C LEU A 222 -8.62 19.39 -4.98
N VAL A 223 -9.02 20.24 -4.03
CA VAL A 223 -10.41 20.72 -3.89
C VAL A 223 -10.85 21.58 -5.09
N ARG A 224 -9.94 22.38 -5.65
CA ARG A 224 -10.23 23.24 -6.82
C ARG A 224 -10.29 22.49 -8.14
N ARG A 225 -9.58 21.36 -8.26
CA ARG A 225 -9.50 20.56 -9.49
C ARG A 225 -9.97 19.12 -9.23
N PRO A 226 -11.29 18.84 -9.22
CA PRO A 226 -11.82 17.51 -8.93
C PRO A 226 -11.37 16.44 -9.94
N SER A 227 -10.93 16.82 -11.14
CA SER A 227 -10.33 15.90 -12.10
C SER A 227 -9.09 15.18 -11.57
N ARG A 228 -8.32 15.80 -10.65
CA ARG A 228 -7.17 15.16 -9.99
C ARG A 228 -7.59 14.11 -8.97
N ILE A 229 -8.70 14.35 -8.27
CA ILE A 229 -9.31 13.34 -7.39
C ILE A 229 -9.75 12.15 -8.24
N LEU A 230 -10.45 12.40 -9.35
CA LEU A 230 -10.90 11.33 -10.25
C LEU A 230 -9.73 10.52 -10.82
N LEU A 231 -8.64 11.18 -11.22
CA LEU A 231 -7.43 10.50 -11.69
C LEU A 231 -6.80 9.61 -10.59
N TYR A 232 -6.74 10.12 -9.36
CA TYR A 232 -6.26 9.36 -8.21
C TYR A 232 -7.15 8.15 -7.89
N LEU A 233 -8.48 8.34 -7.95
CA LEU A 233 -9.45 7.28 -7.76
C LEU A 233 -9.34 6.20 -8.83
N LEU A 234 -9.25 6.57 -10.11
CA LEU A 234 -9.09 5.62 -11.21
C LEU A 234 -7.79 4.81 -11.09
N ALA A 235 -6.67 5.46 -10.74
CA ALA A 235 -5.40 4.77 -10.52
C ALA A 235 -5.46 3.81 -9.32
N THR A 236 -6.15 4.21 -8.24
CA THR A 236 -6.36 3.35 -7.07
C THR A 236 -7.26 2.16 -7.42
N ALA A 237 -8.38 2.40 -8.11
CA ALA A 237 -9.30 1.36 -8.53
C ALA A 237 -8.63 0.34 -9.45
N ALA A 238 -7.88 0.79 -10.46
CA ALA A 238 -7.14 -0.10 -11.35
C ALA A 238 -6.13 -0.99 -10.61
N GLY A 239 -5.39 -0.42 -9.66
CA GLY A 239 -4.44 -1.16 -8.83
C GLY A 239 -5.11 -2.15 -7.88
N LEU A 240 -6.20 -1.76 -7.23
CA LEU A 240 -6.96 -2.64 -6.34
C LEU A 240 -7.66 -3.77 -7.09
N LEU A 241 -8.19 -3.52 -8.30
CA LEU A 241 -8.76 -4.56 -9.15
C LEU A 241 -7.70 -5.60 -9.55
N LEU A 242 -6.51 -5.15 -9.94
CA LEU A 242 -5.39 -6.04 -10.22
C LEU A 242 -4.97 -6.85 -8.98
N ALA A 243 -4.87 -6.20 -7.83
CA ALA A 243 -4.55 -6.86 -6.56
C ALA A 243 -5.62 -7.90 -6.18
N ALA A 244 -6.91 -7.57 -6.31
CA ALA A 244 -8.02 -8.46 -6.04
C ALA A 244 -8.01 -9.68 -6.98
N LEU A 245 -7.73 -9.49 -8.27
CA LEU A 245 -7.56 -10.59 -9.22
C LEU A 245 -6.41 -11.51 -8.83
N LEU A 246 -5.26 -10.95 -8.42
CA LEU A 246 -4.11 -11.74 -7.98
C LEU A 246 -4.38 -12.50 -6.67
N VAL A 247 -5.09 -11.89 -5.72
CA VAL A 247 -5.54 -12.55 -4.49
C VAL A 247 -6.50 -13.69 -4.81
N TRP A 248 -7.49 -13.44 -5.68
CA TRP A 248 -8.42 -14.46 -6.15
C TRP A 248 -7.66 -15.65 -6.74
N LEU A 249 -6.75 -15.41 -7.69
CA LEU A 249 -5.90 -16.46 -8.28
C LEU A 249 -5.06 -17.17 -7.21
N ARG A 250 -4.53 -16.44 -6.22
CA ARG A 250 -3.71 -17.01 -5.14
C ARG A 250 -4.49 -17.98 -4.27
N ILE A 251 -5.77 -17.72 -3.99
CA ILE A 251 -6.64 -18.59 -3.19
C ILE A 251 -6.93 -19.91 -3.92
N GLN A 252 -6.98 -19.89 -5.25
CA GLN A 252 -7.19 -21.11 -6.06
C GLN A 252 -5.96 -22.02 -6.12
N VAL A 253 -4.78 -21.56 -5.71
CA VAL A 253 -3.54 -22.34 -5.73
C VAL A 253 -3.30 -22.97 -4.36
N LEU A 254 -3.57 -24.27 -4.26
CA LEU A 254 -3.18 -25.08 -3.10
C LEU A 254 -1.66 -25.38 -3.18
N PRO A 255 -0.86 -24.97 -2.18
CA PRO A 255 0.59 -25.16 -2.18
C PRO A 255 0.99 -26.58 -1.72
N VAL A 256 0.31 -27.62 -2.21
CA VAL A 256 0.59 -29.03 -1.83
C VAL A 256 1.70 -29.61 -2.69
N THR A 257 1.79 -29.21 -3.95
CA THR A 257 2.87 -29.63 -4.87
C THR A 257 3.96 -28.56 -4.94
N THR A 258 5.18 -28.93 -5.35
CA THR A 258 6.27 -27.97 -5.58
C THR A 258 5.87 -26.88 -6.57
N LEU A 259 5.16 -27.24 -7.64
CA LEU A 259 4.61 -26.29 -8.61
C LEU A 259 3.60 -25.34 -7.95
N GLY A 260 2.67 -25.88 -7.14
CA GLY A 260 1.70 -25.10 -6.40
C GLY A 260 2.35 -24.12 -5.43
N PHE A 261 3.41 -24.55 -4.73
CA PHE A 261 4.21 -23.68 -3.85
C PHE A 261 4.89 -22.54 -4.61
N VAL A 262 5.55 -22.83 -5.73
CA VAL A 262 6.21 -21.80 -6.56
C VAL A 262 5.18 -20.83 -7.14
N ALA A 263 4.05 -21.33 -7.64
CA ALA A 263 2.97 -20.48 -8.16
C ALA A 263 2.38 -19.58 -7.06
N ALA A 264 2.14 -20.14 -5.86
CA ALA A 264 1.70 -19.40 -4.69
C ALA A 264 2.68 -18.28 -4.29
N LEU A 265 3.98 -18.56 -4.32
CA LEU A 265 5.03 -17.59 -4.04
C LEU A 265 5.06 -16.48 -5.08
N LEU A 266 5.05 -16.83 -6.37
CA LEU A 266 5.05 -15.88 -7.48
C LEU A 266 3.82 -14.97 -7.46
N LEU A 267 2.63 -15.51 -7.19
CA LEU A 267 1.40 -14.72 -7.04
C LEU A 267 1.48 -13.76 -5.84
N GLY A 268 2.08 -14.20 -4.73
CA GLY A 268 2.35 -13.32 -3.58
C GLY A 268 3.29 -12.17 -3.92
N GLN A 269 4.39 -12.44 -4.65
CA GLN A 269 5.30 -11.39 -5.11
C GLN A 269 4.64 -10.48 -6.15
N ALA A 270 3.84 -11.02 -7.06
CA ALA A 270 3.07 -10.26 -8.03
C ALA A 270 2.07 -9.31 -7.35
N LEU A 271 1.44 -9.72 -6.26
CA LEU A 271 0.56 -8.87 -5.45
C LEU A 271 1.32 -7.68 -4.87
N VAL A 272 2.50 -7.90 -4.29
CA VAL A 272 3.38 -6.83 -3.78
C VAL A 272 3.75 -5.85 -4.90
N LEU A 273 4.11 -6.36 -6.08
CA LEU A 273 4.43 -5.55 -7.25
C LEU A 273 3.22 -4.76 -7.77
N ALA A 274 2.01 -5.35 -7.76
CA ALA A 274 0.79 -4.66 -8.16
C ALA A 274 0.48 -3.48 -7.23
N LEU A 275 0.66 -3.64 -5.91
CA LEU A 275 0.50 -2.56 -4.93
C LEU A 275 1.58 -1.48 -5.10
N ALA A 276 2.82 -1.87 -5.37
CA ALA A 276 3.92 -0.95 -5.68
C ALA A 276 3.62 -0.13 -6.94
N TRP A 277 3.18 -0.81 -8.00
CA TRP A 277 2.80 -0.21 -9.27
C TRP A 277 1.62 0.76 -9.11
N MET A 278 0.58 0.39 -8.36
CA MET A 278 -0.54 1.27 -8.03
C MET A 278 -0.04 2.56 -7.38
N ARG A 279 0.81 2.44 -6.35
CA ARG A 279 1.35 3.60 -5.63
C ARG A 279 2.17 4.51 -6.54
N CYS A 280 3.03 3.95 -7.40
CA CYS A 280 3.82 4.71 -8.36
C CYS A 280 2.94 5.41 -9.39
N THR A 281 1.94 4.70 -9.92
CA THR A 281 1.01 5.21 -10.93
C THR A 281 0.24 6.41 -10.41
N ARG A 282 -0.27 6.37 -9.16
CA ARG A 282 -0.96 7.51 -8.53
C ARG A 282 -0.07 8.74 -8.46
N LEU A 283 1.16 8.57 -7.97
CA LEU A 283 2.09 9.70 -7.86
C LEU A 283 2.44 10.28 -9.25
N PHE A 284 2.77 9.42 -10.20
CA PHE A 284 3.16 9.85 -11.55
C PHE A 284 2.00 10.54 -12.27
N ALA A 285 0.77 10.04 -12.09
CA ALA A 285 -0.43 10.65 -12.65
C ALA A 285 -0.69 12.04 -12.06
N LEU A 286 -0.56 12.21 -10.74
CA LEU A 286 -0.69 13.51 -10.07
C LEU A 286 0.42 14.49 -10.47
N VAL A 287 1.67 14.02 -10.59
CA VAL A 287 2.79 14.85 -11.07
C VAL A 287 2.55 15.29 -12.51
N ALA A 288 2.13 14.39 -13.40
CA ALA A 288 1.83 14.72 -14.79
C ALA A 288 0.67 15.73 -14.89
N ALA A 289 -0.42 15.50 -14.16
CA ALA A 289 -1.59 16.40 -14.12
C ALA A 289 -1.32 17.75 -13.43
N ALA A 290 -0.19 17.90 -12.75
CA ALA A 290 0.24 19.16 -12.15
C ALA A 290 1.29 19.91 -12.97
N ARG A 291 1.91 19.26 -13.97
CA ARG A 291 2.76 19.92 -14.97
C ARG A 291 1.96 20.53 -16.13
N GLY A 292 0.84 19.92 -16.49
CA GLY A 292 -0.11 20.43 -17.50
C GLY A 292 -1.15 21.38 -16.90
#